data_AF-A0A7V4BM38-F1
#
_entry.id   AF-A0A7V4BM38-F1
#
_cell.length_a   1.000
_cell.length_b   1.000
_cell.length_c   1.000
_cell.angle_alpha   90.00
_cell.angle_beta   90.00
_cell.angle_gamma   90.00
#
_symmetry.space_group_name_H-M   'P 1'
#
loop_
_entity.id
_entity.type
_entity.pdbx_description
1 polymer ?
#
loop_
_entity_poly.entity_id
_entity_poly.type
_entity_poly.pdbx_seq_one_letter_code
_entity_poly.pdbx_strand_id
1 'polypeptide(L)'
;MRYIYNISIYLYYAFIYIASFFNTKAKYWIKGRKESKNKWNEIKLTKEPIAWFHAASLGEFEQGRPVIELFKKEFPNYKILMTFFSPSGFNVRKNYSIAD
;
A
#
# COMPACT_ATOMS: atom_id res chain seq x y z
N MET A 1 -27.15 11.13 8.68
CA MET A 1 -25.71 11.31 8.41
C MET A 1 -25.02 10.05 7.85
N ARG A 2 -25.07 8.87 8.51
CA ARG A 2 -24.43 7.64 8.01
C ARG A 2 -24.87 7.22 6.60
N TYR A 3 -26.16 7.32 6.29
CA TYR A 3 -26.69 6.96 4.96
C TYR A 3 -26.18 7.88 3.85
N ILE A 4 -26.25 9.20 4.07
CA ILE A 4 -25.74 10.20 3.12
C ILE A 4 -24.23 9.99 2.90
N TYR A 5 -23.46 9.82 3.97
CA TYR A 5 -22.03 9.55 3.90
C TYR A 5 -21.71 8.30 3.07
N ASN A 6 -22.40 7.19 3.31
CA ASN A 6 -22.18 5.95 2.57
C ASN A 6 -22.57 6.11 1.09
N ILE A 7 -23.72 6.72 0.80
CA ILE A 7 -24.15 6.99 -0.59
C ILE A 7 -23.11 7.86 -1.30
N SER A 8 -22.63 8.93 -0.67
CA SER A 8 -21.60 9.79 -1.24
C SER A 8 -20.30 9.03 -1.54
N ILE A 9 -19.89 8.10 -0.67
CA ILE A 9 -18.71 7.26 -0.92
C ILE A 9 -18.93 6.33 -2.12
N TYR A 10 -20.09 5.68 -2.21
CA TYR A 10 -20.39 4.79 -3.34
C TYR A 10 -20.45 5.57 -4.66
N LEU A 11 -21.06 6.75 -4.67
CA LEU A 11 -21.08 7.63 -5.83
C LEU A 11 -19.67 8.09 -6.22
N TYR A 12 -18.86 8.50 -5.25
CA TYR A 12 -17.47 8.90 -5.50
C TYR A 12 -16.65 7.75 -6.12
N TYR A 13 -16.82 6.53 -5.61
CA TYR A 13 -16.20 5.35 -6.20
C TYR A 13 -16.68 5.10 -7.63
N ALA A 14 -17.99 5.22 -7.90
CA ALA A 14 -18.55 5.07 -9.24
C ALA A 14 -17.98 6.12 -10.22
N PHE A 15 -17.85 7.37 -9.80
CA PHE A 15 -17.22 8.43 -10.60
C PHE A 15 -15.75 8.14 -10.89
N ILE A 16 -14.98 7.66 -9.92
CA ILE A 16 -13.59 7.24 -10.16
C ILE A 16 -13.54 6.05 -11.11
N TYR A 17 -14.46 5.09 -10.98
CA TYR A 17 -14.56 3.95 -11.89
C TYR A 17 -14.77 4.40 -13.33
N ILE A 18 -15.69 5.32 -13.58
CA ILE A 18 -15.91 5.91 -14.90
C ILE A 18 -14.67 6.71 -15.36
N ALA A 19 -14.07 7.51 -14.49
CA ALA A 19 -12.87 8.28 -14.81
C ALA A 19 -11.67 7.40 -15.17
N SER A 20 -11.61 6.15 -14.69
CA SER A 20 -10.51 5.24 -14.95
C SER A 20 -10.37 4.81 -16.41
N PHE A 21 -11.43 4.93 -17.21
CA PHE A 21 -11.37 4.69 -18.65
C PHE A 21 -10.55 5.76 -19.39
N PHE A 22 -10.45 6.97 -18.82
CA PHE A 22 -9.81 8.12 -19.45
C PHE A 22 -8.55 8.61 -18.71
N ASN A 23 -8.38 8.25 -17.43
CA ASN A 23 -7.31 8.74 -16.57
C ASN A 23 -6.49 7.60 -15.96
N THR A 24 -5.17 7.60 -16.23
CA THR A 24 -4.25 6.57 -15.72
C THR A 24 -4.13 6.58 -14.20
N LYS A 25 -4.19 7.75 -13.53
CA LYS A 25 -4.18 7.84 -12.06
C LYS A 25 -5.42 7.21 -11.46
N ALA A 26 -6.60 7.46 -12.03
CA ALA A 26 -7.85 6.82 -11.60
C ALA A 26 -7.80 5.29 -11.79
N LYS A 27 -7.26 4.82 -12.93
CA LYS A 27 -7.03 3.40 -13.18
C LYS A 27 -6.08 2.77 -12.16
N TYR A 28 -4.96 3.43 -11.84
CA TYR A 28 -4.04 2.97 -10.80
C TYR A 28 -4.68 2.95 -9.42
N TRP A 29 -5.54 3.91 -9.09
CA TRP A 29 -6.24 3.94 -7.82
C TRP A 29 -7.15 2.72 -7.63
N ILE A 30 -7.92 2.34 -8.67
CA ILE A 30 -8.80 1.16 -8.61
C ILE A 30 -7.97 -0.12 -8.53
N LYS A 31 -6.95 -0.25 -9.38
CA LYS A 31 -6.07 -1.42 -9.40
C LYS A 31 -5.36 -1.58 -8.05
N GLY A 32 -4.80 -0.50 -7.52
CA GLY A 32 -4.12 -0.48 -6.22
C GLY A 32 -5.03 -0.93 -5.08
N ARG A 33 -6.28 -0.47 -5.02
CA ARG A 33 -7.22 -0.94 -3.98
C ARG A 33 -7.53 -2.44 -4.07
N LYS A 34 -7.68 -2.96 -5.29
CA LYS A 34 -7.91 -4.40 -5.50
C LYS A 34 -6.70 -5.22 -5.04
N GLU A 35 -5.49 -4.79 -5.42
CA GLU A 35 -4.23 -5.43 -5.01
C GLU A 35 -4.00 -5.35 -3.50
N SER A 36 -4.22 -4.19 -2.88
CA SER A 36 -4.12 -4.03 -1.42
C SER A 36 -5.07 -4.96 -0.68
N LYS A 37 -6.31 -5.12 -1.16
CA LYS A 37 -7.27 -6.04 -0.52
C LYS A 37 -6.76 -7.49 -0.52
N ASN A 38 -6.15 -7.93 -1.62
CA ASN A 38 -5.57 -9.27 -1.71
C ASN A 38 -4.39 -9.43 -0.75
N LYS A 39 -3.46 -8.46 -0.74
CA LYS A 39 -2.31 -8.46 0.18
C LYS A 39 -2.74 -8.48 1.65
N TRP A 40 -3.80 -7.73 2.01
CA TRP A 40 -4.34 -7.77 3.36
C TRP A 40 -4.89 -9.14 3.76
N ASN A 41 -5.45 -9.89 2.82
CA ASN A 41 -5.89 -11.25 3.08
C ASN A 41 -4.69 -12.19 3.27
N GLU A 42 -3.62 -12.02 2.50
CA GLU A 42 -2.37 -12.77 2.67
C GLU A 42 -1.72 -12.50 4.03
N ILE A 43 -1.61 -11.22 4.41
CA ILE A 43 -1.06 -10.76 5.70
C ILE A 43 -1.82 -11.36 6.89
N LYS A 44 -3.15 -11.49 6.79
CA LYS A 44 -3.98 -12.10 7.85
C LYS A 44 -3.71 -13.59 8.05
N LEU A 45 -3.15 -14.27 7.05
CA LEU A 45 -2.83 -15.70 7.10
C LEU A 45 -1.40 -15.96 7.61
N THR A 46 -0.55 -14.92 7.63
CA THR A 46 0.82 -14.97 8.15
C THR A 46 0.79 -15.25 9.66
N LYS A 47 1.65 -16.17 10.11
CA LYS A 47 1.81 -16.50 11.54
C LYS A 47 3.05 -15.84 12.15
N GLU A 48 3.99 -15.45 11.29
CA GLU A 48 5.19 -14.72 11.64
C GLU A 48 4.85 -13.31 12.13
N PRO A 49 5.64 -12.76 13.07
CA PRO A 49 5.46 -11.39 13.51
C PRO A 49 5.77 -10.42 12.36
N ILE A 50 5.01 -9.33 12.29
CA ILE A 50 5.09 -8.36 11.19
C ILE A 50 5.61 -7.03 11.73
N ALA A 51 6.69 -6.54 11.13
CA ALA A 51 7.15 -5.17 11.31
C ALA A 51 6.56 -4.31 10.21
N TRP A 52 5.67 -3.39 10.59
CA TRP A 52 5.00 -2.50 9.64
C TRP A 52 5.71 -1.15 9.58
N PHE A 53 6.30 -0.87 8.42
CA PHE A 53 6.84 0.44 8.07
C PHE A 53 5.84 1.18 7.18
N HIS A 54 5.78 2.50 7.33
CA HIS A 54 5.01 3.36 6.43
C HIS A 54 5.89 4.50 5.96
N ALA A 55 5.78 4.83 4.67
CA ALA A 55 6.40 6.02 4.10
C ALA A 55 5.36 6.82 3.30
N ALA A 56 5.23 8.11 3.58
CA ALA A 56 4.35 9.00 2.84
C ALA A 56 4.90 9.29 1.42
N SER A 57 6.22 9.22 1.25
CA SER A 57 6.89 9.53 -0.02
C SER A 57 8.09 8.61 -0.31
N LEU A 58 8.62 8.68 -1.53
CA LEU A 58 9.85 7.97 -1.88
C LEU A 58 11.06 8.48 -1.09
N GLY A 59 11.16 9.80 -0.87
CA GLY A 59 12.29 10.38 -0.14
C GLY A 59 12.36 9.90 1.31
N GLU A 60 11.21 9.81 1.97
CA GLU A 60 11.10 9.28 3.33
C GLU A 60 11.50 7.79 3.39
N PHE A 61 11.09 7.00 2.40
CA PHE A 61 11.53 5.60 2.30
C PHE A 61 13.04 5.49 2.12
N GLU A 62 13.67 6.29 1.24
CA GLU A 62 15.13 6.23 1.05
C GLU A 62 15.90 6.64 2.31
N GLN A 63 15.38 7.61 3.08
CA GLN A 63 15.96 8.00 4.37
C GLN A 63 15.79 6.90 5.43
N GLY A 64 14.64 6.23 5.46
CA GLY A 64 14.36 5.12 6.38
C GLY A 64 14.97 3.77 5.95
N ARG A 65 15.43 3.65 4.71
CA ARG A 65 15.92 2.39 4.13
C ARG A 65 17.02 1.71 4.96
N PRO A 66 18.05 2.43 5.46
CA PRO A 66 19.09 1.81 6.28
C PRO A 66 18.53 1.21 7.59
N VAL A 67 17.49 1.82 8.16
CA VAL A 67 16.83 1.32 9.38
C VAL A 67 16.07 0.02 9.07
N ILE A 68 15.35 -0.04 7.95
CA ILE A 68 14.61 -1.23 7.52
C ILE A 68 15.58 -2.40 7.22
N GLU A 69 16.69 -2.10 6.54
CA GLU A 69 17.75 -3.08 6.23
C GLU A 69 18.39 -3.65 7.51
N LEU A 70 18.77 -2.77 8.45
CA LEU A 70 19.31 -3.18 9.76
C LEU A 70 18.30 -3.99 10.56
N PHE A 71 17.04 -3.55 10.60
CA PHE A 71 15.97 -4.28 11.27
C PHE A 71 15.81 -5.70 10.75
N LYS A 72 15.80 -5.91 9.41
CA LYS A 72 15.68 -7.26 8.83
C LYS A 72 16.87 -8.15 9.21
N LYS A 73 18.07 -7.56 9.32
CA LYS A 73 19.29 -8.28 9.69
C LYS A 73 19.25 -8.73 11.16
N GLU A 74 18.79 -7.86 12.06
CA GLU A 74 18.70 -8.17 13.50
C GLU A 74 17.50 -9.06 13.84
N PHE A 75 16.40 -8.92 13.11
CA PHE A 75 15.14 -9.64 13.33
C PHE A 75 14.71 -10.43 12.08
N PRO A 76 15.48 -11.45 11.66
CA PRO A 76 15.24 -12.17 10.40
C PRO A 76 13.89 -12.90 10.35
N ASN A 77 13.34 -13.25 11.51
CA ASN A 77 12.05 -13.93 11.64
C ASN A 77 10.84 -13.00 11.47
N TYR A 78 11.04 -11.69 11.40
CA TYR A 78 9.96 -10.74 11.12
C TYR A 78 9.71 -10.62 9.63
N LYS A 79 8.43 -10.61 9.25
CA LYS A 79 7.98 -10.20 7.91
C LYS A 79 7.89 -8.68 7.86
N ILE A 80 8.39 -8.08 6.79
CA ILE A 80 8.38 -6.62 6.63
C ILE A 80 7.22 -6.20 5.74
N LEU A 81 6.22 -5.57 6.36
CA LEU A 81 5.13 -4.92 5.63
C LEU A 81 5.53 -3.48 5.34
N MET A 82 5.66 -3.14 4.06
CA MET A 82 5.96 -1.78 3.61
C MET A 82 4.75 -1.15 2.92
N THR A 83 4.21 -0.06 3.46
CA THR A 83 3.11 0.69 2.84
C THR A 83 3.55 2.09 2.40
N PHE A 84 3.00 2.54 1.28
CA PHE A 84 3.25 3.87 0.72
C PHE A 84 1.96 4.65 0.57
N PHE A 85 1.98 5.93 0.90
CA PHE A 85 0.86 6.81 0.56
C PHE A 85 0.84 7.18 -0.94
N SER A 86 2.02 7.42 -1.53
CA SER A 86 2.14 7.83 -2.93
C SER A 86 2.29 6.65 -3.91
N PRO A 87 1.50 6.61 -4.99
CA PRO A 87 1.68 5.63 -6.08
C PRO A 87 3.05 5.71 -6.75
N SER A 88 3.68 6.89 -6.79
CA SER A 88 5.03 7.03 -7.38
C SER A 88 6.10 6.37 -6.53
N GLY A 89 5.97 6.44 -5.19
CA GLY A 89 6.85 5.70 -4.27
C GLY A 89 6.62 4.19 -4.37
N PHE A 90 5.35 3.77 -4.34
CA PHE A 90 4.98 2.36 -4.45
C PHE A 90 5.46 1.72 -5.76
N ASN A 91 5.20 2.35 -6.92
CA ASN A 91 5.51 1.71 -8.21
C ASN A 91 7.01 1.56 -8.48
N VAL A 92 7.85 2.45 -7.93
CA VAL A 92 9.32 2.38 -8.08
C VAL A 92 9.92 1.29 -7.19
N ARG A 93 9.33 1.04 -6.01
CA ARG A 93 9.90 0.14 -4.98
C ARG A 93 9.01 -1.07 -4.63
N LYS A 94 7.95 -1.35 -5.38
CA LYS A 94 7.06 -2.52 -5.15
C LYS A 94 7.77 -3.88 -5.21
N ASN A 95 8.94 -3.94 -5.85
CA ASN A 95 9.79 -5.12 -5.94
C ASN A 95 11.03 -5.01 -5.02
N TYR A 96 10.95 -4.20 -3.96
CA TYR A 96 12.05 -4.06 -3.02
C TYR A 96 12.33 -5.39 -2.34
N SER A 97 13.54 -5.92 -2.50
CA SER A 97 13.93 -7.29 -2.16
C SER A 97 13.81 -7.67 -0.68
N ILE A 98 13.62 -6.67 0.19
CA ILE A 98 13.52 -6.83 1.65
C ILE A 98 12.07 -6.67 2.14
N ALA A 99 11.17 -6.14 1.31
CA ALA A 99 9.75 -6.12 1.61
C ALA A 99 9.14 -7.48 1.24
N ASP A 100 8.43 -8.08 2.19
CA ASP A 100 7.82 -9.41 2.07
C ASP A 100 6.32 -9.30 1.72
#